data_AF-A0A674JIG7-F1
#
_entry.id   AF-A0A674JIG7-F1
#
_cell.length_a   1.000
_cell.length_b   1.000
_cell.length_c   1.000
_cell.angle_alpha   90.00
_cell.angle_beta   90.00
_cell.angle_gamma   90.00
#
_symmetry.space_group_name_H-M   'P 1'
#
loop_
_entity.id
_entity.type
_entity.pdbx_description
1 polymer ?
#
loop_
_entity_poly.entity_id
_entity_poly.type
_entity_poly.pdbx_seq_one_letter_code
_entity_poly.pdbx_strand_id
1 'polypeptide(L)'
;MTFTFYGKEHRSLYVNNNGVVSFGVSVSQYTPDPFPLADGRPFVAPYWGDVNNNLGGDVYYRETQNPELLRRLTRDINQYFPEIPFTATWAFVATWDRVAYYGSTSQKVNTFQAVLANDGKVTFIMLNYGTIQWTTGTASRGDANTGLGGTPAQVGPLIQHTQECGTRWWREP
;
A
#
# COMPACT_ATOMS: atom_id res chain seq x y z
N MET A 1 1.83 -16.87 11.13
CA MET A 1 1.70 -15.86 12.20
C MET A 1 0.28 -15.29 12.11
N THR A 2 -0.36 -14.95 13.22
CA THR A 2 -1.62 -14.20 13.24
C THR A 2 -1.32 -12.74 13.53
N PHE A 3 -2.02 -11.83 12.86
CA PHE A 3 -1.97 -10.40 13.16
C PHE A 3 -3.38 -9.82 13.15
N THR A 4 -3.59 -8.77 13.94
CA THR A 4 -4.90 -8.12 14.07
C THR A 4 -4.97 -6.95 13.10
N PHE A 5 -5.93 -6.96 12.18
CA PHE A 5 -6.20 -5.85 11.27
C PHE A 5 -7.69 -5.49 11.35
N TYR A 6 -8.00 -4.23 11.61
CA TYR A 6 -9.36 -3.75 11.90
C TYR A 6 -10.13 -4.60 12.93
N GLY A 7 -9.46 -4.98 14.02
CA GLY A 7 -10.07 -5.78 15.09
C GLY A 7 -10.40 -7.23 14.72
N LYS A 8 -9.99 -7.69 13.53
CA LYS A 8 -10.11 -9.09 13.11
C LYS A 8 -8.73 -9.72 13.03
N GLU A 9 -8.63 -10.96 13.48
CA GLU A 9 -7.41 -11.75 13.28
C GLU A 9 -7.34 -12.23 11.83
N HIS A 10 -6.18 -12.03 11.21
CA HIS A 10 -5.87 -12.54 9.89
C HIS A 10 -4.66 -13.47 9.96
N ARG A 11 -4.70 -14.50 9.10
CA ARG A 11 -3.62 -15.51 8.97
C ARG A 11 -2.89 -15.42 7.63
N SER A 12 -3.46 -14.67 6.69
CA SER A 12 -2.89 -14.44 5.37
C SER A 12 -3.19 -13.01 4.91
N LEU A 13 -2.25 -12.50 4.12
CA LEU A 13 -2.39 -11.30 3.31
C LEU A 13 -1.93 -11.62 1.89
N TYR A 14 -2.40 -10.83 0.93
CA TYR A 14 -2.06 -10.96 -0.48
C TYR A 14 -1.58 -9.62 -1.00
N VAL A 15 -0.38 -9.60 -1.59
CA VAL A 15 0.14 -8.46 -2.32
C VAL A 15 -0.26 -8.59 -3.77
N ASN A 16 -0.95 -7.58 -4.27
CA ASN A 16 -1.36 -7.49 -5.66
C ASN A 16 -0.46 -6.49 -6.41
N ASN A 17 -0.10 -6.81 -7.65
CA ASN A 17 0.74 -5.98 -8.51
C ASN A 17 0.14 -4.58 -8.73
N ASN A 18 -1.19 -4.45 -8.81
CA ASN A 18 -1.95 -3.21 -8.98
C ASN A 18 -1.97 -2.30 -7.74
N GLY A 19 -1.08 -2.52 -6.77
CA GLY A 19 -0.89 -1.60 -5.64
C GLY A 19 -1.87 -1.77 -4.48
N VAL A 20 -2.22 -3.02 -4.20
CA VAL A 20 -3.17 -3.40 -3.14
C VAL A 20 -2.57 -4.47 -2.22
N VAL A 21 -2.75 -4.32 -0.90
CA VAL A 21 -2.54 -5.37 0.10
C VAL A 21 -3.89 -5.77 0.67
N SER A 22 -4.34 -6.99 0.39
CA SER A 22 -5.66 -7.50 0.79
C SER A 22 -5.55 -8.62 1.82
N PHE A 23 -6.61 -8.80 2.62
CA PHE A 23 -6.60 -9.76 3.72
C PHE A 23 -7.67 -10.83 3.54
N GLY A 24 -7.27 -12.10 3.65
CA GLY A 24 -8.17 -13.25 3.53
C GLY A 24 -8.64 -13.59 2.10
N VAL A 25 -8.62 -12.64 1.16
CA VAL A 25 -8.98 -12.85 -0.25
C VAL A 25 -7.98 -12.14 -1.16
N SER A 26 -7.71 -12.69 -2.34
CA SER A 26 -6.96 -12.00 -3.38
C SER A 26 -7.86 -11.03 -4.16
N VAL A 27 -7.26 -9.96 -4.67
CA VAL A 27 -7.91 -9.01 -5.59
C VAL A 27 -7.31 -9.20 -6.97
N SER A 28 -8.14 -9.24 -8.02
CA SER A 28 -7.71 -9.39 -9.42
C SER A 28 -8.18 -8.23 -10.32
N GLN A 29 -8.89 -7.25 -9.77
CA GLN A 29 -9.42 -6.11 -10.50
C GLN A 29 -8.32 -5.12 -10.91
N TYR A 30 -8.41 -4.66 -12.17
CA TYR A 30 -7.47 -3.71 -12.76
C TYR A 30 -7.92 -2.26 -12.59
N THR A 31 -9.18 -1.98 -12.95
CA THR A 31 -9.80 -0.66 -12.75
C THR A 31 -10.19 -0.50 -11.28
N PRO A 32 -9.71 0.55 -10.61
CA PRO A 32 -10.06 0.81 -9.22
C PRO A 32 -11.52 1.22 -9.07
N ASP A 33 -12.18 0.69 -8.05
CA ASP A 33 -13.47 1.18 -7.58
C ASP A 33 -13.27 2.32 -6.56
N PRO A 34 -14.13 3.35 -6.56
CA PRO A 34 -14.02 4.44 -5.59
C PRO A 34 -14.27 3.95 -4.16
N PHE A 35 -13.53 4.50 -3.21
CA PHE A 35 -13.73 4.21 -1.79
C PHE A 35 -15.01 4.89 -1.24
N PRO A 36 -15.71 4.27 -0.27
CA PRO A 36 -15.51 2.91 0.27
C PRO A 36 -16.01 1.82 -0.71
N LEU A 37 -15.36 0.65 -0.72
CA LEU A 37 -15.81 -0.46 -1.58
C LEU A 37 -17.14 -1.04 -1.12
N ALA A 38 -18.02 -1.27 -2.09
CA ALA A 38 -19.37 -1.80 -1.86
C ALA A 38 -19.38 -3.20 -1.23
N ASP A 39 -18.32 -3.98 -1.40
CA ASP A 39 -18.20 -5.34 -0.87
C ASP A 39 -17.53 -5.43 0.51
N GLY A 40 -17.08 -4.30 1.07
CA GLY A 40 -16.48 -4.23 2.39
C GLY A 40 -15.19 -5.06 2.57
N ARG A 41 -14.52 -5.46 1.48
CA ARG A 41 -13.27 -6.23 1.57
C ARG A 41 -12.21 -5.43 2.33
N PRO A 42 -11.54 -6.03 3.34
CA PRO A 42 -10.43 -5.37 4.01
C PRO A 42 -9.21 -5.40 3.10
N PHE A 43 -8.76 -4.23 2.67
CA PHE A 43 -7.45 -4.07 2.03
C PHE A 43 -6.92 -2.65 2.26
N VAL A 44 -5.63 -2.49 2.00
CA VAL A 44 -4.90 -1.21 1.96
C VAL A 44 -4.50 -0.95 0.53
N ALA A 45 -4.86 0.21 -0.01
CA ALA A 45 -4.36 0.70 -1.28
C ALA A 45 -3.39 1.86 -1.02
N PRO A 46 -2.07 1.61 -0.94
CA PRO A 46 -1.11 2.69 -1.12
C PRO A 46 -1.31 3.35 -2.49
N TYR A 47 -1.64 2.57 -3.53
CA TYR A 47 -1.91 3.12 -4.85
C TYR A 47 -2.60 2.09 -5.75
N TRP A 48 -3.93 2.02 -5.74
CA TRP A 48 -4.63 1.06 -6.58
C TRP A 48 -4.76 1.59 -8.01
N GLY A 49 -4.03 0.99 -8.95
CA GLY A 49 -4.10 1.29 -10.38
C GLY A 49 -3.55 0.15 -11.22
N ASP A 50 -3.83 0.15 -12.52
CA ASP A 50 -3.45 -0.94 -13.42
C ASP A 50 -1.93 -0.94 -13.72
N VAL A 51 -1.18 -1.58 -12.82
CA VAL A 51 0.28 -1.67 -12.85
C VAL A 51 0.71 -2.79 -13.79
N ASN A 52 1.69 -2.52 -14.64
CA ASN A 52 2.28 -3.51 -15.53
C ASN A 52 3.80 -3.62 -15.34
N ASN A 53 4.20 -4.56 -14.48
CA ASN A 53 5.61 -4.86 -14.22
C ASN A 53 6.37 -5.40 -15.44
N ASN A 54 5.68 -5.93 -16.47
CA ASN A 54 6.35 -6.34 -17.72
C ASN A 54 6.95 -5.14 -18.48
N LEU A 55 6.41 -3.93 -18.24
CA LEU A 55 6.91 -2.69 -18.84
C LEU A 55 7.93 -1.98 -17.94
N GLY A 56 8.04 -2.36 -16.67
CA GLY A 56 9.04 -1.85 -15.76
C GLY A 56 8.64 -1.89 -14.30
N GLY A 57 9.66 -1.99 -13.45
CA GLY A 57 9.56 -1.96 -12.00
C GLY A 57 9.16 -3.30 -11.39
N ASP A 58 9.31 -3.38 -10.07
CA ASP A 58 9.15 -4.61 -9.31
C ASP A 58 8.31 -4.37 -8.05
N VAL A 59 7.73 -5.46 -7.54
CA VAL A 59 7.01 -5.46 -6.27
C VAL A 59 7.77 -6.29 -5.26
N TYR A 60 8.22 -5.65 -4.18
CA TYR A 60 8.92 -6.29 -3.07
C TYR A 60 8.03 -6.28 -1.84
N TYR A 61 8.00 -7.39 -1.11
CA TYR A 61 7.30 -7.44 0.16
C TYR A 61 7.97 -8.37 1.15
N ARG A 62 7.83 -8.05 2.44
CA ARG A 62 8.36 -8.87 3.54
C ARG A 62 7.58 -8.65 4.82
N GLU A 63 7.50 -9.71 5.61
CA GLU A 63 7.24 -9.62 7.05
C GLU A 63 8.57 -9.44 7.79
N THR A 64 8.56 -8.74 8.91
CA THR A 64 9.78 -8.47 9.67
C THR A 64 9.51 -8.26 11.15
N GLN A 65 10.46 -8.75 11.95
CA GLN A 65 10.58 -8.47 13.38
C GLN A 65 11.95 -7.83 13.69
N ASN A 66 12.59 -7.19 12.70
CA ASN A 66 13.88 -6.54 12.89
C ASN A 66 13.78 -5.46 13.99
N PRO A 67 14.55 -5.56 15.09
CA PRO A 67 14.41 -4.65 16.22
C PRO A 67 14.63 -3.18 15.89
N GLU A 68 15.54 -2.86 14.96
CA GLU A 68 15.83 -1.49 14.58
C GLU A 68 14.68 -0.88 13.78
N LEU A 69 14.11 -1.64 12.83
CA LEU A 69 12.93 -1.20 12.10
C LEU A 69 11.73 -1.04 13.03
N LEU A 70 11.45 -2.01 13.89
CA LEU A 70 10.34 -1.93 14.84
C LEU A 70 10.48 -0.74 15.80
N ARG A 71 11.68 -0.46 16.30
CA ARG A 71 11.97 0.71 17.14
C ARG A 71 11.72 2.02 16.40
N ARG A 72 12.07 2.10 15.12
CA ARG A 72 11.80 3.28 14.29
C ARG A 72 10.30 3.45 14.04
N LEU A 73 9.58 2.39 13.67
CA LEU A 73 8.13 2.43 13.49
C LEU A 73 7.42 2.86 14.78
N THR A 74 7.85 2.31 15.91
CA THR A 74 7.33 2.67 17.24
C THR A 74 7.53 4.15 17.55
N ARG A 75 8.75 4.66 17.36
CA ARG A 75 9.06 6.08 17.60
C ARG A 75 8.22 6.97 16.69
N ASP A 76 8.18 6.66 15.39
CA ASP A 76 7.49 7.48 14.41
C ASP A 76 5.98 7.47 14.73
N ILE A 77 5.35 6.31 14.95
CA ILE A 77 3.92 6.23 15.36
C ILE A 77 3.63 7.01 16.63
N ASN A 78 4.42 6.80 17.70
CA ASN A 78 4.19 7.47 18.98
C ASN A 78 4.41 8.99 18.91
N GLN A 79 5.19 9.48 17.94
CA GLN A 79 5.36 10.91 17.70
C GLN A 79 4.07 11.55 17.17
N TYR A 80 3.33 10.88 16.29
CA TYR A 80 2.11 11.42 15.69
C TYR A 80 0.84 11.01 16.44
N PHE A 81 0.88 9.90 17.19
CA PHE A 81 -0.25 9.38 17.98
C PHE A 81 0.13 9.16 19.45
N PRO A 82 0.55 10.22 20.19
CA PRO A 82 1.03 10.07 21.57
C PRO A 82 -0.05 9.57 22.54
N GLU A 83 -1.33 9.69 22.20
CA GLU A 83 -2.46 9.23 23.02
C GLU A 83 -2.72 7.71 22.90
N ILE A 84 -2.12 7.04 21.92
CA ILE A 84 -2.28 5.61 21.69
C ILE A 84 -0.97 4.92 22.07
N PRO A 85 -0.88 4.26 23.25
CA PRO A 85 0.32 3.52 23.62
C PRO A 85 0.58 2.42 22.60
N PHE A 86 1.68 2.54 21.85
CA PHE A 86 2.02 1.60 20.79
C PHE A 86 3.48 1.16 20.88
N THR A 87 3.73 -0.11 20.60
CA THR A 87 5.08 -0.69 20.45
C THR A 87 5.02 -1.79 19.41
N ALA A 88 5.62 -1.55 18.24
CA ALA A 88 5.60 -2.50 17.14
C ALA A 88 6.32 -3.80 17.53
N THR A 89 5.65 -4.94 17.39
CA THR A 89 6.20 -6.29 17.60
C THR A 89 6.33 -7.07 16.29
N TRP A 90 5.64 -6.60 15.25
CA TRP A 90 5.70 -7.12 13.90
C TRP A 90 5.42 -6.00 12.90
N ALA A 91 6.01 -6.11 11.73
CA ALA A 91 5.66 -5.25 10.60
C ALA A 91 5.61 -6.03 9.28
N PHE A 92 4.79 -5.54 8.37
CA PHE A 92 4.79 -5.94 6.98
C PHE A 92 5.06 -4.74 6.09
N VAL A 93 5.96 -4.89 5.13
CA VAL A 93 6.36 -3.83 4.20
C VAL A 93 6.12 -4.34 2.79
N ALA A 94 5.34 -3.59 1.99
CA ALA A 94 5.16 -3.84 0.56
C ALA A 94 5.54 -2.58 -0.23
N THR A 95 6.40 -2.73 -1.23
CA THR A 95 6.95 -1.64 -2.04
C THR A 95 6.74 -1.95 -3.51
N TRP A 96 6.13 -1.03 -4.23
CA TRP A 96 6.08 -1.02 -5.68
C TRP A 96 7.14 -0.02 -6.13
N ASP A 97 8.26 -0.53 -6.65
CA ASP A 97 9.39 0.31 -7.04
C ASP A 97 9.43 0.51 -8.54
N ARG A 98 9.30 1.77 -8.95
CA ARG A 98 9.41 2.21 -10.35
C ARG A 98 8.46 1.45 -11.28
N VAL A 99 7.24 1.20 -10.82
CA VAL A 99 6.26 0.43 -11.58
C VAL A 99 5.62 1.26 -12.69
N ALA A 100 5.55 0.68 -13.88
CA ALA A 100 4.85 1.25 -15.04
C ALA A 100 3.35 0.94 -15.02
N TYR A 101 2.57 1.63 -15.86
CA TYR A 101 1.13 1.41 -16.01
C TYR A 101 0.79 0.63 -17.28
N TYR A 102 -0.36 -0.04 -17.26
CA TYR A 102 -0.86 -0.81 -18.38
C TYR A 102 -1.11 0.05 -19.63
N GLY A 103 -0.53 -0.39 -20.75
CA GLY A 103 -0.56 0.30 -22.04
C GLY A 103 0.33 1.53 -22.12
N SER A 104 1.27 1.72 -21.18
CA SER A 104 2.25 2.81 -21.27
C SER A 104 3.10 2.69 -22.53
N THR A 105 3.26 3.81 -23.24
CA THR A 105 4.25 4.02 -24.30
C THR A 105 5.36 4.97 -23.86
N SER A 106 5.39 5.36 -22.57
CA SER A 106 6.39 6.25 -21.99
C SER A 106 7.23 5.59 -20.90
N GLN A 107 8.27 6.29 -20.45
CA GLN A 107 9.18 5.85 -19.38
C GLN A 107 8.71 6.30 -17.98
N LYS A 108 7.43 6.68 -17.85
CA LYS A 108 6.86 7.17 -16.59
C LYS A 108 6.63 6.01 -15.63
N VAL A 109 7.06 6.19 -14.39
CA VAL A 109 6.98 5.17 -13.34
C VAL A 109 6.55 5.78 -12.01
N ASN A 110 5.91 4.95 -11.19
CA ASN A 110 5.53 5.30 -9.81
C ASN A 110 6.35 4.47 -8.82
N THR A 111 6.77 5.08 -7.71
CA THR A 111 7.26 4.34 -6.54
C THR A 111 6.38 4.67 -5.33
N PHE A 112 5.85 3.65 -4.68
CA PHE A 112 5.03 3.79 -3.47
C PHE A 112 5.18 2.56 -2.56
N GLN A 113 4.84 2.71 -1.27
CA GLN A 113 5.02 1.67 -0.26
C GLN A 113 3.90 1.74 0.79
N ALA A 114 3.46 0.56 1.24
CA ALA A 114 2.63 0.40 2.43
C ALA A 114 3.45 -0.30 3.53
N VAL A 115 3.34 0.21 4.75
CA VAL A 115 3.86 -0.45 5.96
C VAL A 115 2.74 -0.65 6.96
N LEU A 116 2.56 -1.89 7.38
CA LEU A 116 1.62 -2.28 8.43
C LEU A 116 2.47 -2.56 9.67
N ALA A 117 2.27 -1.83 10.76
CA ALA A 117 2.96 -2.04 12.02
C ALA A 117 1.95 -2.48 13.08
N ASN A 118 2.18 -3.64 13.68
CA ASN A 118 1.27 -4.26 14.65
C ASN A 118 1.96 -4.45 16.00
N ASP A 119 1.24 -4.23 17.10
CA ASP A 119 1.70 -4.48 18.48
C ASP A 119 1.09 -5.76 19.11
N GLY A 120 0.30 -6.51 18.34
CA GLY A 120 -0.52 -7.64 18.77
C GLY A 120 -2.02 -7.32 18.89
N LYS A 121 -2.39 -6.03 18.99
CA LYS A 121 -3.78 -5.58 19.17
C LYS A 121 -4.18 -4.49 18.17
N VAL A 122 -3.35 -3.48 18.02
CA VAL A 122 -3.54 -2.32 17.15
C VAL A 122 -2.61 -2.44 15.95
N THR A 123 -3.11 -2.08 14.77
CA THR A 123 -2.30 -1.95 13.55
C THR A 123 -2.36 -0.52 13.03
N PHE A 124 -1.19 0.06 12.82
CA PHE A 124 -1.03 1.31 12.07
C PHE A 124 -0.63 1.01 10.63
N ILE A 125 -1.09 1.86 9.72
CA ILE A 125 -0.74 1.81 8.31
C ILE A 125 0.02 3.09 7.98
N MET A 126 1.18 2.96 7.36
CA MET A 126 1.95 4.08 6.82
C MET A 126 1.98 3.93 5.30
N LEU A 127 1.64 5.01 4.60
CA LEU A 127 1.71 5.08 3.15
C LEU A 127 2.82 6.04 2.76
N ASN A 128 3.80 5.54 2.02
CA ASN A 128 4.96 6.30 1.58
C ASN A 128 4.91 6.46 0.07
N TYR A 129 5.10 7.70 -0.41
CA TYR A 129 5.08 8.03 -1.83
C TYR A 129 6.42 8.58 -2.28
N GLY A 130 6.88 8.07 -3.42
CA GLY A 130 8.04 8.59 -4.12
C GLY A 130 7.60 9.47 -5.26
N THR A 131 8.34 9.38 -6.35
CA THR A 131 7.91 10.00 -7.59
C THR A 131 6.66 9.28 -8.08
N ILE A 132 5.58 10.05 -8.25
CA ILE A 132 4.34 9.62 -8.90
C ILE A 132 4.22 10.41 -10.19
N GLN A 133 4.21 9.71 -11.32
CA GLN A 133 4.27 10.29 -12.67
C GLN A 133 3.08 9.93 -13.55
N TRP A 134 2.29 8.93 -13.15
CA TRP A 134 1.08 8.49 -13.83
C TRP A 134 -0.03 8.26 -12.82
N THR A 135 -1.28 8.38 -13.25
CA THR A 135 -2.48 8.08 -12.45
C THR A 135 -3.42 7.07 -13.07
N THR A 136 -3.31 6.84 -14.37
CA THR A 136 -4.31 6.09 -15.12
C THR A 136 -3.65 5.23 -16.20
N GLY A 137 -4.02 3.94 -16.24
CA GLY A 137 -3.69 3.04 -17.34
C GLY A 137 -4.70 3.11 -18.49
N THR A 138 -4.34 2.59 -19.65
CA THR A 138 -5.21 2.58 -20.84
C THR A 138 -6.50 1.79 -20.65
N ALA A 139 -6.48 0.72 -19.83
CA ALA A 139 -7.68 -0.03 -19.44
C ALA A 139 -8.70 0.84 -18.68
N SER A 140 -8.21 1.86 -17.96
CA SER A 140 -9.01 2.87 -17.26
C SER A 140 -9.23 4.14 -18.10
N ARG A 141 -9.08 4.05 -19.43
CA ARG A 141 -9.22 5.16 -20.40
C ARG A 141 -8.17 6.27 -20.24
N GLY A 142 -7.01 5.96 -19.65
CA GLY A 142 -5.87 6.86 -19.59
C GLY A 142 -5.16 6.99 -20.93
N ASP A 143 -4.51 8.12 -21.14
CA ASP A 143 -3.63 8.36 -22.27
C ASP A 143 -2.33 7.54 -22.11
N ALA A 144 -1.96 6.81 -23.16
CA ALA A 144 -0.85 5.87 -23.15
C ALA A 144 0.52 6.53 -22.96
N ASN A 145 0.65 7.83 -23.25
CA ASN A 145 1.94 8.51 -23.23
C ASN A 145 2.13 9.30 -21.92
N THR A 146 1.07 9.91 -21.42
CA THR A 146 1.06 10.75 -20.22
C THR A 146 0.68 9.98 -18.95
N GLY A 147 -0.11 8.90 -19.08
CA GLY A 147 -0.63 8.14 -17.95
C GLY A 147 -1.73 8.88 -17.18
N LEU A 148 -2.48 9.76 -17.85
CA LEU A 148 -3.49 10.66 -17.26
C LEU A 148 -4.81 10.62 -18.04
N GLY A 149 -5.88 11.19 -17.47
CA GLY A 149 -7.11 11.57 -18.22
C GLY A 149 -8.28 10.58 -18.20
N GLY A 150 -8.15 9.42 -17.56
CA GLY A 150 -9.25 8.47 -17.40
C GLY A 150 -9.69 8.33 -15.93
N THR A 151 -10.02 7.10 -15.51
CA THR A 151 -10.36 6.81 -14.10
C THR A 151 -9.09 6.67 -13.27
N PRO A 152 -8.76 7.64 -12.40
CA PRO A 152 -7.49 7.65 -11.71
C PRO A 152 -7.40 6.57 -10.64
N ALA A 153 -6.17 6.21 -10.33
CA ALA A 153 -5.81 5.36 -9.22
C ALA A 153 -6.44 5.84 -7.90
N GLN A 154 -6.79 4.89 -7.05
CA GLN A 154 -7.41 5.18 -5.75
C GLN A 154 -6.42 4.93 -4.62
N VAL A 155 -6.44 5.80 -3.61
CA VAL A 155 -5.57 5.74 -2.45
C VAL A 155 -6.43 5.68 -1.20
N GLY A 156 -6.12 4.77 -0.29
CA GLY A 156 -6.68 4.80 1.04
C GLY A 156 -6.67 3.46 1.77
N PRO A 157 -6.73 3.49 3.11
CA PRO A 157 -7.34 2.44 3.91
C PRO A 157 -8.87 2.52 3.88
N LEU A 158 -9.56 1.37 3.85
CA LEU A 158 -11.01 1.34 3.59
C LEU A 158 -11.96 1.52 4.79
N ILE A 159 -11.56 1.91 6.02
CA ILE A 159 -12.57 2.18 7.10
C ILE A 159 -12.12 3.29 8.08
N GLN A 160 -13.08 4.14 8.48
CA GLN A 160 -13.11 5.42 9.22
C GLN A 160 -12.17 5.75 10.42
N HIS A 161 -11.14 4.99 10.76
CA HIS A 161 -10.25 5.32 11.90
C HIS A 161 -8.77 5.07 11.65
N THR A 162 -8.29 5.42 10.46
CA THR A 162 -6.87 5.41 10.12
C THR A 162 -6.34 6.82 10.10
N GLN A 163 -5.32 7.08 10.91
CA GLN A 163 -4.60 8.34 10.88
C GLN A 163 -3.29 8.13 10.10
N GLU A 164 -3.11 8.92 9.04
CA GLU A 164 -1.94 8.87 8.17
C GLU A 164 -0.75 9.52 8.87
N CYS A 165 0.41 8.88 8.75
CA CYS A 165 1.65 9.29 9.40
C CYS A 165 2.73 9.48 8.33
N GLY A 166 3.43 10.61 8.37
CA GLY A 166 4.26 11.15 7.28
C GLY A 166 5.37 10.27 6.71
N THR A 167 5.95 10.79 5.62
CA THR A 167 6.83 10.13 4.64
C THR A 167 8.20 9.72 5.19
N ARG A 168 8.45 8.42 5.36
CA ARG A 168 9.81 7.89 5.54
C ARG A 168 9.97 6.51 4.91
N TRP A 169 10.94 6.37 4.01
CA TRP A 169 11.20 5.13 3.27
C TRP A 169 11.82 4.04 4.13
N TRP A 170 11.29 2.82 4.03
CA TRP A 170 11.77 1.66 4.78
C TRP A 170 12.49 0.63 3.88
N ARG A 171 13.44 1.09 3.05
CA ARG A 171 14.30 0.22 2.22
C ARG A 171 15.42 -0.38 3.07
N GLU A 172 15.52 -1.70 3.07
CA GLU A 172 16.79 -2.43 3.07
C GLU A 172 16.64 -3.56 2.03
N PRO A 173 17.69 -3.85 1.24
CA PRO A 173 17.69 -4.91 0.22
C PRO A 173 17.38 -6.29 0.81
#